data_AF-A0A3M5G070-F1
#
_entry.id   AF-A0A3M5G070-F1
#
_cell.length_a   1.000
_cell.length_b   1.000
_cell.length_c   1.000
_cell.angle_alpha   90.00
_cell.angle_beta   90.00
_cell.angle_gamma   90.00
#
_symmetry.space_group_name_H-M   'P 1'
#
loop_
_entity.id
_entity.type
_entity.pdbx_description
1 polymer ?
#
loop_
_entity_poly.entity_id
_entity_poly.type
_entity_poly.pdbx_seq_one_letter_code
_entity_poly.pdbx_strand_id
1 'polypeptide(L)'
;MIPQILTNTNLFVDGVNFSGDVPGLTLPKMTAKTEEYRGGGMAGPIEVDMGLEKMEASFTTNGVRRESLKYFGLSDQTAFNGTFRGSFKGQKGVVTPVVATLRGMLKEVDPGEWKPATVAEIKHSIAVSYYKLEVDGRVIYEIDMVNMVRVIDGVDQLAAERAALGL
;
A
#
# COMPACT_ATOMS: atom_id res chain seq x y z
N MET A 1 -18.37 18.41 9.24
CA MET A 1 -17.24 17.47 9.45
C MET A 1 -17.58 16.61 10.65
N ILE A 2 -17.73 15.30 10.47
CA ILE A 2 -17.99 14.36 11.58
C ILE A 2 -16.65 13.66 11.88
N PRO A 3 -16.18 13.62 13.13
CA PRO A 3 -14.97 12.88 13.47
C PRO A 3 -15.11 11.41 13.04
N GLN A 4 -14.10 10.92 12.34
CA GLN A 4 -14.04 9.55 11.82
C GLN A 4 -12.73 8.90 12.25
N ILE A 5 -12.81 7.68 12.78
CA ILE A 5 -11.67 6.95 13.35
C ILE A 5 -11.66 5.52 12.81
N LEU A 6 -10.47 4.97 12.54
CA LEU A 6 -10.30 3.55 12.21
C LEU A 6 -10.70 2.69 13.42
N THR A 7 -11.64 1.78 13.21
CA THR A 7 -12.18 0.93 14.29
C THR A 7 -11.77 -0.53 14.16
N ASN A 8 -11.71 -1.05 12.94
CA ASN A 8 -11.33 -2.43 12.67
C ASN A 8 -10.52 -2.51 11.38
N THR A 9 -9.64 -3.50 11.32
CA THR A 9 -8.85 -3.85 10.16
C THR A 9 -9.08 -5.30 9.78
N ASN A 10 -8.81 -5.64 8.53
CA ASN A 10 -8.71 -7.03 8.09
C ASN A 10 -7.71 -7.16 6.95
N LEU A 11 -7.20 -8.37 6.75
CA LEU A 11 -6.28 -8.72 5.68
C LEU A 11 -6.79 -9.96 4.95
N PHE A 12 -6.71 -9.90 3.63
CA PHE A 12 -6.80 -11.07 2.76
C PHE A 12 -5.49 -11.22 2.01
N VAL A 13 -4.95 -12.44 1.98
CA VAL A 13 -3.82 -12.79 1.12
C VAL A 13 -4.29 -13.89 0.18
N ASP A 14 -4.28 -13.61 -1.12
CA ASP A 14 -4.73 -14.56 -2.15
C ASP A 14 -6.12 -15.16 -1.86
N GLY A 15 -7.06 -14.30 -1.42
CA GLY A 15 -8.42 -14.68 -1.04
C GLY A 15 -8.56 -15.34 0.34
N VAL A 16 -7.46 -15.76 0.98
CA VAL A 16 -7.49 -16.31 2.34
C VAL A 16 -7.65 -15.18 3.35
N ASN A 17 -8.62 -15.31 4.25
CA ASN A 17 -8.90 -14.34 5.31
C ASN A 17 -7.96 -14.55 6.52
N PHE A 18 -7.40 -13.46 7.06
CA PHE A 18 -6.48 -13.45 8.20
C PHE A 18 -7.12 -12.86 9.47
N SER A 19 -8.45 -12.85 9.53
CA SER A 19 -9.21 -12.40 10.71
C SER A 19 -8.75 -13.12 11.98
N GLY A 20 -8.41 -12.34 13.02
CA GLY A 20 -7.93 -12.84 14.32
C GLY A 20 -6.40 -12.89 14.46
N ASP A 21 -5.66 -12.91 13.35
CA ASP A 21 -4.22 -13.19 13.36
C ASP A 21 -3.34 -11.98 12.97
N VAL A 22 -3.94 -10.86 12.56
CA VAL A 22 -3.24 -9.68 12.06
C VAL A 22 -3.47 -8.48 12.99
N PRO A 23 -2.54 -8.21 13.93
CA PRO A 23 -2.67 -7.08 14.85
C PRO A 23 -2.37 -5.73 14.20
N GLY A 24 -1.60 -5.68 13.12
CA GLY A 24 -1.15 -4.43 12.50
C GLY A 24 -1.05 -4.49 10.98
N LEU A 25 -1.47 -3.41 10.33
CA LEU A 25 -1.36 -3.18 8.90
C LEU A 25 -0.78 -1.79 8.65
N THR A 26 0.14 -1.69 7.70
CA THR A 26 0.69 -0.42 7.21
C THR A 26 0.54 -0.37 5.71
N LEU A 27 -0.31 0.56 5.26
CA LEU A 27 -0.45 0.89 3.84
C LEU A 27 0.83 1.55 3.31
N PRO A 28 1.12 1.45 2.01
CA PRO A 28 2.30 2.06 1.44
C PRO A 28 2.24 3.59 1.58
N LYS A 29 3.38 4.18 1.95
CA LYS A 29 3.54 5.63 1.96
C LYS A 29 3.61 6.12 0.51
N MET A 30 2.75 7.08 0.18
CA MET A 30 2.80 7.77 -1.11
C MET A 30 3.74 8.96 -0.99
N THR A 31 4.84 8.96 -1.74
CA THR A 31 5.80 10.07 -1.76
C THR A 31 6.22 10.31 -3.20
N ALA A 32 6.02 11.55 -3.67
CA ALA A 32 6.55 11.99 -4.95
C ALA A 32 8.03 12.27 -4.77
N LYS A 33 8.84 11.76 -5.70
CA LYS A 33 10.26 12.10 -5.77
C LYS A 33 10.36 13.49 -6.38
N THR A 34 10.94 14.44 -5.67
CA THR A 34 11.12 15.81 -6.15
C THR A 34 12.60 16.14 -6.39
N GLU A 35 12.85 16.98 -7.38
CA GLU A 35 14.16 17.62 -7.56
C GLU A 35 14.02 19.14 -7.46
N GLU A 36 14.95 19.76 -6.72
CA GLU A 36 15.03 21.22 -6.65
C GLU A 36 15.57 21.77 -7.97
N TYR A 37 14.74 22.51 -8.68
CA TYR A 37 15.10 23.17 -9.91
C TYR A 37 15.12 24.69 -9.73
N ARG A 38 16.22 25.32 -10.16
CA ARG A 38 16.35 26.78 -10.24
C ARG A 38 16.98 27.20 -11.56
N GLY A 39 16.15 27.70 -12.48
CA GLY A 39 16.56 28.26 -13.77
C GLY A 39 16.92 29.75 -13.72
N GLY A 40 17.39 30.27 -14.85
CA GLY A 40 17.67 31.70 -15.03
C GLY A 40 16.39 32.54 -14.89
N GLY A 41 16.47 33.66 -14.15
CA GLY A 41 15.32 34.52 -13.88
C GLY A 41 14.43 34.09 -12.70
N MET A 42 14.79 33.01 -12.00
CA MET A 42 14.03 32.54 -10.82
C MET A 42 14.60 33.10 -9.50
N ALA A 43 13.70 33.61 -8.65
CA ALA A 43 14.02 34.16 -7.34
C ALA A 43 14.44 33.09 -6.30
N GLY A 44 14.08 31.82 -6.52
CA GLY A 44 14.42 30.68 -5.66
C GLY A 44 14.17 29.34 -6.34
N PRO A 45 14.57 28.22 -5.70
CA PRO A 45 14.31 26.88 -6.20
C PRO A 45 12.82 26.51 -6.08
N ILE A 46 12.34 25.69 -7.00
CA ILE A 46 11.03 25.01 -6.94
C ILE A 46 11.24 23.51 -7.01
N GLU A 47 10.31 22.74 -6.44
CA GLU A 47 10.31 21.29 -6.56
C GLU A 47 9.60 20.86 -7.85
N VAL A 48 10.25 19.99 -8.62
CA VAL A 48 9.68 19.38 -9.83
C VAL A 48 9.48 17.88 -9.58
N ASP A 49 8.29 17.37 -9.91
CA ASP A 49 7.91 15.96 -9.77
C ASP A 49 8.70 15.09 -10.77
N MET A 50 9.43 14.10 -10.24
CA MET A 50 10.24 13.13 -10.99
C MET A 50 9.66 11.70 -10.88
N GLY A 51 8.37 11.60 -10.54
CA GLY A 51 7.66 10.34 -10.37
C GLY A 51 7.50 9.94 -8.90
N LEU A 52 7.19 8.67 -8.66
CA LEU A 52 6.93 8.16 -7.32
C LEU A 52 8.13 7.42 -6.73
N GLU A 53 8.32 7.56 -5.42
CA GLU A 53 9.25 6.72 -4.68
C GLU A 53 8.75 5.26 -4.63
N LYS A 54 9.68 4.34 -4.33
CA LYS A 54 9.35 2.94 -4.15
C LYS A 54 8.33 2.77 -3.02
N MET A 55 7.21 2.12 -3.34
CA MET A 55 6.17 1.82 -2.36
C MET A 55 6.52 0.55 -1.57
N GLU A 56 6.48 0.65 -0.25
CA GLU A 56 6.62 -0.48 0.66
C GLU A 56 5.42 -0.53 1.62
N ALA A 57 4.77 -1.68 1.70
CA ALA A 57 3.68 -1.96 2.64
C ALA A 57 4.15 -2.99 3.66
N SER A 58 3.54 -3.03 4.84
CA SER A 58 3.85 -4.07 5.82
C SER A 58 2.64 -4.53 6.60
N PHE A 59 2.69 -5.76 7.10
CA PHE A 59 1.71 -6.29 8.03
C PHE A 59 2.40 -7.17 9.07
N THR A 60 1.79 -7.30 10.23
CA THR A 60 2.26 -8.20 11.28
C THR A 60 1.28 -9.35 11.45
N THR A 61 1.78 -10.54 11.77
CA THR A 61 0.96 -11.68 12.21
C THR A 61 1.42 -12.13 13.58
N ASN A 62 0.49 -12.52 14.45
CA ASN A 62 0.83 -13.08 15.77
C ASN A 62 1.09 -14.60 15.72
N GLY A 63 0.51 -15.29 14.75
CA GLY A 63 0.68 -16.71 14.49
C GLY A 63 1.58 -17.00 13.29
N VAL A 64 2.11 -18.23 13.25
CA VAL A 64 2.83 -18.76 12.08
C VAL A 64 1.81 -19.14 11.01
N ARG A 65 1.54 -18.21 10.08
CA ARG A 65 0.60 -18.43 8.97
C ARG A 65 1.35 -18.88 7.73
N ARG A 66 1.24 -20.17 7.38
CA ARG A 66 1.87 -20.73 6.17
C ARG A 66 1.40 -19.99 4.91
N GLU A 67 0.18 -19.47 4.93
CA GLU A 67 -0.46 -18.78 3.82
C GLU A 67 0.21 -17.45 3.48
N SER A 68 0.81 -16.74 4.45
CA SER A 68 1.64 -15.56 4.17
C SER A 68 3.09 -15.94 3.88
N LEU A 69 3.65 -16.88 4.66
CA LEU A 69 5.06 -17.26 4.58
C LEU A 69 5.44 -17.88 3.23
N LYS A 70 4.52 -18.60 2.57
CA LYS A 70 4.77 -19.24 1.27
C LYS A 70 5.15 -18.26 0.14
N TYR A 71 4.89 -16.96 0.31
CA TYR A 71 5.16 -15.93 -0.70
C TYR A 71 6.57 -15.33 -0.62
N PHE A 72 7.33 -15.64 0.43
CA PHE A 72 8.67 -15.08 0.60
C PHE A 72 9.65 -15.72 -0.39
N GLY A 73 10.42 -14.88 -1.09
CA GLY A 73 11.52 -15.32 -1.96
C GLY A 73 11.10 -16.06 -3.23
N LEU A 74 9.84 -15.92 -3.67
CA LEU A 74 9.39 -16.48 -4.95
C LEU A 74 10.12 -15.84 -6.13
N SER A 75 10.39 -16.62 -7.18
CA SER A 75 10.96 -16.11 -8.43
C SER A 75 10.01 -15.14 -9.15
N ASP A 76 8.70 -15.33 -9.00
CA ASP A 76 7.69 -14.36 -9.42
C ASP A 76 7.55 -13.26 -8.36
N GLN A 77 8.10 -12.08 -8.67
CA GLN A 77 8.11 -10.90 -7.81
C GLN A 77 6.76 -10.17 -7.76
N THR A 78 5.73 -10.68 -8.45
CA THR A 78 4.37 -10.12 -8.44
C THR A 78 3.34 -11.07 -7.84
N ALA A 79 3.78 -12.24 -7.36
CA ALA A 79 2.88 -13.30 -6.88
C ALA A 79 2.12 -12.94 -5.60
N PHE A 80 2.65 -12.04 -4.76
CA PHE A 80 1.97 -11.65 -3.53
C PHE A 80 0.79 -10.73 -3.87
N ASN A 81 -0.42 -11.20 -3.59
CA ASN A 81 -1.66 -10.44 -3.73
C ASN A 81 -2.30 -10.23 -2.35
N GLY A 82 -2.38 -8.98 -1.90
CA GLY A 82 -2.94 -8.61 -0.61
C GLY A 82 -4.11 -7.64 -0.75
N THR A 83 -5.15 -7.82 0.05
CA THR A 83 -6.24 -6.84 0.20
C THR A 83 -6.33 -6.42 1.65
N PHE A 84 -5.89 -5.20 1.92
CA PHE A 84 -5.92 -4.58 3.24
C PHE A 84 -7.25 -3.85 3.36
N ARG A 85 -7.98 -4.07 4.44
CA ARG A 85 -9.28 -3.45 4.68
C ARG A 85 -9.27 -2.69 6.00
N GLY A 86 -9.88 -1.51 5.99
CA GLY A 86 -10.11 -0.69 7.17
C GLY A 86 -11.58 -0.28 7.25
N SER A 87 -12.13 -0.30 8.45
CA SER A 87 -13.47 0.20 8.76
C SER A 87 -13.35 1.49 9.56
N PHE A 88 -13.69 2.61 8.94
CA PHE A 88 -13.64 3.92 9.57
C PHE A 88 -15.03 4.33 10.03
N LYS A 89 -15.24 4.42 11.34
CA LYS A 89 -16.55 4.75 11.92
C LYS A 89 -16.62 6.24 12.27
N GLY A 90 -17.66 6.90 11.78
CA GLY A 90 -18.03 8.25 12.18
C GLY A 90 -18.81 8.26 13.49
N GLN A 91 -18.80 9.40 14.20
CA GLN A 91 -19.57 9.58 15.44
C GLN A 91 -21.08 9.29 15.30
N LYS A 92 -21.66 9.50 14.10
CA LYS A 92 -23.07 9.19 13.78
C LYS A 92 -23.31 7.72 13.39
N GLY A 93 -22.32 6.84 13.51
CA GLY A 93 -22.45 5.42 13.20
C GLY A 93 -22.30 5.05 11.72
N VAL A 94 -22.20 6.03 10.82
CA VAL A 94 -21.84 5.78 9.40
C VAL A 94 -20.44 5.19 9.35
N VAL A 95 -20.29 4.06 8.64
CA VAL A 95 -19.02 3.38 8.44
C VAL A 95 -18.58 3.60 6.99
N THR A 96 -17.37 4.11 6.80
CA THR A 96 -16.74 4.20 5.49
C THR A 96 -15.76 3.04 5.33
N PRO A 97 -15.97 2.16 4.35
CA PRO A 97 -15.01 1.11 4.04
C PRO A 97 -13.81 1.71 3.30
N VAL A 98 -12.62 1.31 3.71
CA VAL A 98 -11.36 1.56 2.99
C VAL A 98 -10.81 0.22 2.56
N VAL A 99 -10.56 0.06 1.25
CA VAL A 99 -10.04 -1.17 0.66
C VAL A 99 -8.80 -0.80 -0.14
N ALA A 100 -7.66 -1.33 0.28
CA ALA A 100 -6.40 -1.19 -0.42
C ALA A 100 -5.99 -2.54 -0.99
N THR A 101 -6.01 -2.66 -2.31
CA THR A 101 -5.52 -3.84 -3.02
C THR A 101 -4.09 -3.57 -3.43
N LEU A 102 -3.19 -4.48 -3.08
CA LEU A 102 -1.78 -4.38 -3.39
C LEU A 102 -1.27 -5.68 -3.98
N ARG A 103 -0.35 -5.54 -4.92
CA ARG A 103 0.41 -6.64 -5.51
C ARG A 103 1.90 -6.32 -5.43
N GLY A 104 2.71 -7.35 -5.28
CA GLY A 104 4.15 -7.21 -5.39
C GLY A 104 4.89 -8.43 -4.86
N MET A 105 6.04 -8.15 -4.24
CA MET A 105 6.93 -9.18 -3.70
C MET A 105 6.95 -9.09 -2.18
N LEU A 106 6.77 -10.23 -1.50
CA LEU A 106 7.08 -10.32 -0.08
C LEU A 106 8.61 -10.30 0.09
N LYS A 107 9.14 -9.13 0.43
CA LYS A 107 10.57 -8.80 0.45
C LYS A 107 11.27 -9.33 1.71
N GLU A 108 10.56 -9.33 2.84
CA GLU A 108 11.14 -9.66 4.14
C GLU A 108 10.09 -10.33 5.02
N VAL A 109 10.55 -11.33 5.78
CA VAL A 109 9.81 -11.93 6.88
C VAL A 109 10.75 -11.92 8.09
N ASP A 110 10.38 -11.14 9.09
CA ASP A 110 11.07 -11.05 10.37
C ASP A 110 10.23 -11.79 11.43
N PRO A 111 10.66 -12.99 11.89
CA PRO A 111 9.95 -13.76 12.91
C PRO A 111 10.07 -13.19 14.34
N GLY A 112 10.86 -12.12 14.52
CA GLY A 112 11.09 -11.48 15.80
C GLY A 112 11.81 -12.38 16.81
N GLU A 113 11.67 -12.04 18.09
CA GLU A 113 12.23 -12.81 19.20
C GLU A 113 11.17 -13.73 19.82
N TRP A 114 11.46 -15.01 19.98
CA TRP A 114 10.54 -15.98 20.60
C TRP A 114 10.86 -16.17 22.08
N LYS A 115 10.01 -15.63 22.95
CA LYS A 115 10.05 -15.91 24.40
C LYS A 115 8.86 -16.80 24.79
N PRO A 116 9.08 -17.80 25.66
CA PRO A 116 7.97 -18.57 26.21
C PRO A 116 6.92 -17.65 26.85
N ALA A 117 5.64 -17.92 26.59
CA ALA A 117 4.48 -17.19 27.12
C ALA A 117 4.37 -15.70 26.73
N THR A 118 5.04 -15.25 25.66
CA THR A 118 4.80 -13.93 25.05
C THR A 118 4.20 -14.07 23.65
N VAL A 119 3.43 -13.07 23.21
CA VAL A 119 2.94 -13.02 21.83
C VAL A 119 4.14 -12.85 20.90
N ALA A 120 4.31 -13.77 19.95
CA ALA A 120 5.28 -13.60 18.88
C ALA A 120 4.69 -12.64 17.83
N GLU A 121 5.50 -11.73 17.31
CA GLU A 121 5.09 -10.82 16.22
C GLU A 121 5.97 -11.06 15.01
N ILE A 122 5.37 -11.57 13.94
CA ILE A 122 6.06 -11.83 12.68
C ILE A 122 5.76 -10.67 11.73
N LYS A 123 6.76 -9.86 11.43
CA LYS A 123 6.63 -8.71 10.54
C LYS A 123 6.93 -9.12 9.10
N HIS A 124 6.03 -8.72 8.20
CA HIS A 124 6.11 -9.01 6.78
C HIS A 124 6.22 -7.68 6.02
N SER A 125 7.29 -7.50 5.23
CA SER A 125 7.50 -6.31 4.40
C SER A 125 7.28 -6.65 2.93
N ILE A 126 6.44 -5.88 2.24
CA ILE A 126 6.06 -6.08 0.85
C ILE A 126 6.63 -4.93 0.02
N ALA A 127 7.40 -5.25 -1.03
CA ALA A 127 7.73 -4.31 -2.08
C ALA A 127 6.56 -4.26 -3.07
N VAL A 128 5.85 -3.14 -3.12
CA VAL A 128 4.58 -3.01 -3.86
C VAL A 128 4.86 -2.59 -5.31
N SER A 129 4.33 -3.37 -6.26
CA SER A 129 4.40 -3.08 -7.70
C SER A 129 3.10 -2.47 -8.24
N TYR A 130 1.95 -2.85 -7.67
CA TYR A 130 0.64 -2.28 -7.98
C TYR A 130 -0.10 -1.96 -6.69
N TYR A 131 -0.74 -0.79 -6.67
CA TYR A 131 -1.49 -0.30 -5.52
C TYR A 131 -2.79 0.36 -5.98
N LYS A 132 -3.91 -0.08 -5.40
CA LYS A 132 -5.22 0.53 -5.62
C LYS A 132 -5.89 0.80 -4.28
N LEU A 133 -6.20 2.05 -3.99
CA LEU A 133 -6.92 2.49 -2.80
C LEU A 133 -8.34 2.92 -3.17
N GLU A 134 -9.31 2.28 -2.54
CA GLU A 134 -10.72 2.61 -2.64
C GLU A 134 -11.25 3.09 -1.28
N VAL A 135 -11.94 4.22 -1.29
CA VAL A 135 -12.63 4.78 -0.12
C VAL A 135 -14.09 4.94 -0.48
N ASP A 136 -14.97 4.32 0.30
CA ASP A 136 -16.42 4.31 0.03
C ASP A 136 -16.79 3.75 -1.37
N GLY A 137 -16.00 2.78 -1.85
CA GLY A 137 -16.16 2.18 -3.18
C GLY A 137 -15.72 3.07 -4.35
N ARG A 138 -15.11 4.24 -4.08
CA ARG A 138 -14.51 5.11 -5.11
C ARG A 138 -13.00 4.94 -5.13
N VAL A 139 -12.43 4.82 -6.33
CA VAL A 139 -10.98 4.72 -6.52
C VAL A 139 -10.36 6.10 -6.25
N ILE A 140 -9.56 6.19 -5.19
CA ILE A 140 -8.81 7.40 -4.85
C ILE A 140 -7.43 7.34 -5.49
N TYR A 141 -6.75 6.20 -5.37
CA TYR A 141 -5.45 5.97 -5.97
C TYR A 141 -5.47 4.67 -6.76
N GLU A 142 -4.90 4.70 -7.96
CA GLU A 142 -4.52 3.49 -8.68
C GLU A 142 -3.17 3.73 -9.35
N ILE A 143 -2.21 2.90 -8.98
CA ILE A 143 -0.79 3.09 -9.27
C ILE A 143 -0.23 1.78 -9.77
N ASP A 144 0.25 1.81 -11.00
CA ASP A 144 0.98 0.74 -11.64
C ASP A 144 2.31 1.29 -12.15
N MET A 145 3.38 0.92 -11.46
CA MET A 145 4.72 1.39 -11.77
C MET A 145 5.22 0.88 -13.12
N VAL A 146 4.75 -0.28 -13.57
CA VAL A 146 5.22 -0.92 -14.82
C VAL A 146 4.45 -0.36 -16.01
N ASN A 147 3.14 -0.18 -15.87
CA ASN A 147 2.28 0.31 -16.94
C ASN A 147 2.16 1.84 -17.01
N MET A 148 2.96 2.56 -16.21
CA MET A 148 2.91 4.03 -16.07
C MET A 148 1.48 4.54 -15.83
N VAL A 149 0.77 3.92 -14.89
CA VAL A 149 -0.58 4.37 -14.50
C VAL A 149 -0.48 5.09 -13.16
N ARG A 150 -0.95 6.33 -13.11
CA ARG A 150 -1.08 7.10 -11.87
C ARG A 150 -2.41 7.83 -11.87
N VAL A 151 -3.46 7.09 -11.49
CA VAL A 151 -4.81 7.63 -11.35
C VAL A 151 -4.96 8.22 -9.96
N ILE A 152 -5.32 9.50 -9.92
CA ILE A 152 -5.69 10.23 -8.70
C ILE A 152 -7.13 10.70 -8.87
N ASP A 153 -8.01 10.25 -7.98
CA ASP A 153 -9.45 10.55 -8.00
C ASP A 153 -10.10 10.36 -9.39
N GLY A 154 -9.75 9.26 -10.05
CA GLY A 154 -10.27 8.89 -11.38
C GLY A 154 -9.56 9.53 -12.58
N VAL A 155 -8.60 10.44 -12.39
CA VAL A 155 -7.84 11.07 -13.48
C VAL A 155 -6.42 10.54 -13.55
N ASP A 156 -6.04 9.97 -14.70
CA ASP A 156 -4.68 9.50 -14.95
C ASP A 156 -3.72 10.66 -15.27
N GLN A 157 -2.77 10.87 -14.37
CA GLN A 157 -1.78 11.93 -14.45
C GLN A 157 -0.64 11.63 -15.43
N LEU A 158 -0.45 10.37 -15.83
CA LEU A 158 0.64 9.96 -16.74
C LEU A 158 0.16 9.72 -18.18
N ALA A 159 -1.12 9.97 -18.48
CA ALA A 159 -1.69 9.73 -19.81
C ALA A 159 -0.96 10.51 -20.92
N ALA A 160 -0.64 11.79 -20.68
CA ALA A 160 0.08 12.62 -21.64
C ALA A 160 1.54 12.17 -21.85
N GLU A 161 2.21 11.77 -20.77
CA GLU A 161 3.58 11.25 -20.85
C GLU A 161 3.62 9.91 -21.59
N ARG A 162 2.69 9.00 -21.31
CA ARG A 162 2.56 7.74 -22.07
C ARG A 162 2.33 8.00 -23.55
N ALA A 163 1.42 8.91 -23.89
CA ALA A 163 1.19 9.28 -25.29
C ALA A 163 2.44 9.88 -25.95
N ALA A 164 3.21 10.70 -25.24
CA ALA A 164 4.46 11.28 -25.75
C ALA A 164 5.56 10.22 -25.95
N LEU A 165 5.56 9.15 -25.15
CA LEU A 165 6.47 8.01 -25.26
C LEU A 165 5.98 6.93 -26.25
N GLY A 166 4.76 7.06 -26.78
CA GLY A 166 4.16 6.08 -27.69
C GLY A 166 3.70 4.79 -27.01
N LEU A 167 3.34 4.86 -25.72
CA LEU A 167 2.83 3.75 -24.90
C LEU A 167 1.31 3.76 -24.75
#